data_AF-A0AAW2XRN9-F1
#
_entry.id   AF-A0AAW2XRN9-F1
#
_cell.length_a   1.000
_cell.length_b   1.000
_cell.length_c   1.000
_cell.angle_alpha   90.00
_cell.angle_beta   90.00
_cell.angle_gamma   90.00
#
_symmetry.space_group_name_H-M   'P 1'
#
loop_
_entity.id
_entity.type
_entity.pdbx_description
1 polymer ?
#
loop_
_entity_poly.entity_id
_entity_poly.type
_entity_poly.pdbx_seq_one_letter_code
_entity_poly.pdbx_strand_id
1 'polypeptide(L)'
;MKVIVTTRSGRELIKGGLELSDSATVADLQGAIHKRTKKYYPSRQRLTLPLPPGSKERPNVLNYKKSLKDYTNGNTDELTVVFKDLGPQVKYSTLFFWEYLGPLIIYPIFYYFPVYKFFGYKGERVIHPVQTYALYYWCFHYFKRIMETFFVHRFSHATSPLSNVFRNCAYYWTFGAWIAYYVNHPLYTPVSDLQMKVGFGFGLLCQISNFYCHILLRNLRSSEGGGYQIPRGFLFNFVTCANYTTEIYQWLGFNIATQTVAGYVFMAVAAAIMTNWALAKHRRLKKHHGDGVLGVVTRCLVVSVSFVIKHLGYVEYFLDFVSAISRTDDLKVQILAVSEHISFVLVMISTVPGELHDV
;
A
#
# COMPACT_ATOMS: atom_id res chain seq x y z
N MET A 1 0.49 41.19 -4.33
CA MET A 1 -0.79 40.49 -4.02
C MET A 1 -0.98 40.28 -2.51
N LYS A 2 -2.19 40.55 -1.99
CA LYS A 2 -2.60 40.23 -0.61
C LYS A 2 -3.28 38.86 -0.56
N VAL A 3 -2.87 38.01 0.37
CA VAL A 3 -3.42 36.66 0.53
C VAL A 3 -4.06 36.51 1.92
N ILE A 4 -5.37 36.29 1.96
CA ILE A 4 -6.09 35.98 3.20
C ILE A 4 -6.05 34.48 3.42
N VAL A 5 -5.46 34.06 4.54
CA VAL A 5 -5.40 32.65 4.94
C VAL A 5 -6.45 32.38 6.01
N THR A 6 -7.49 31.64 5.66
CA THR A 6 -8.60 31.28 6.57
C THR A 6 -8.54 29.82 6.95
N THR A 7 -9.12 29.45 8.09
CA THR A 7 -9.41 28.06 8.44
C THR A 7 -10.74 27.63 7.84
N ARG A 8 -11.05 26.33 7.86
CA ARG A 8 -12.38 25.82 7.44
C ARG A 8 -13.56 26.46 8.18
N SER A 9 -13.34 26.97 9.38
CA SER A 9 -14.36 27.68 10.16
C SER A 9 -14.57 29.14 9.74
N GLY A 10 -13.86 29.61 8.70
CA GLY A 10 -13.86 31.00 8.26
C GLY A 10 -12.94 31.93 9.07
N ARG A 11 -12.43 31.47 10.22
CA ARG A 11 -11.49 32.25 11.04
C ARG A 11 -10.16 32.49 10.31
N GLU A 12 -9.69 33.73 10.29
CA GLU A 12 -8.34 34.07 9.80
C GLU A 12 -7.26 33.39 10.64
N LEU A 13 -6.37 32.66 9.97
CA LEU A 13 -5.21 32.03 10.59
C LEU A 13 -4.13 33.07 10.93
N ILE A 14 -3.93 34.04 10.05
CA ILE A 14 -2.98 35.15 10.18
C ILE A 14 -3.79 36.43 10.04
N LYS A 15 -3.93 37.19 11.13
CA LYS A 15 -4.69 38.45 11.14
C LYS A 15 -4.08 39.44 10.14
N GLY A 16 -4.92 40.00 9.28
CA GLY A 16 -4.50 40.98 8.26
C GLY A 16 -3.92 40.36 6.98
N GLY A 17 -3.87 39.03 6.88
CA GLY A 17 -3.37 38.33 5.70
C GLY A 17 -1.85 38.39 5.54
N LEU A 18 -1.38 38.01 4.35
CA LEU A 18 0.03 38.02 3.96
C LEU A 18 0.20 38.81 2.67
N GLU A 19 1.14 39.74 2.62
CA GLU A 19 1.55 40.38 1.38
C GLU A 19 2.68 39.59 0.74
N LEU A 20 2.48 39.23 -0.52
CA LEU A 20 3.43 38.48 -1.32
C LEU A 20 3.66 39.19 -2.66
N SER A 21 4.85 38.97 -3.23
CA SER A 21 5.17 39.46 -4.57
C SER A 21 4.21 38.87 -5.60
N ASP A 22 4.06 39.57 -6.70
CA ASP A 22 3.18 39.17 -7.79
C ASP A 22 3.66 37.93 -8.57
N SER A 23 4.94 37.60 -8.43
CA SER A 23 5.57 36.39 -8.96
C SER A 23 5.58 35.23 -7.94
N ALA A 24 5.00 35.42 -6.75
CA ALA A 24 5.07 34.42 -5.69
C ALA A 24 4.31 33.13 -6.05
N THR A 25 4.93 32.02 -5.70
CA THR A 25 4.37 30.69 -5.85
C THR A 25 3.60 30.27 -4.60
N VAL A 26 2.86 29.16 -4.71
CA VAL A 26 2.23 28.52 -3.56
C VAL A 26 3.27 28.07 -2.51
N ALA A 27 4.49 27.67 -2.94
CA ALA A 27 5.57 27.34 -2.02
C ALA A 27 6.04 28.57 -1.20
N ASP A 28 6.10 29.75 -1.81
CA ASP A 28 6.44 31.00 -1.13
C ASP A 28 5.40 31.36 -0.06
N LEU A 29 4.12 31.18 -0.38
CA LEU A 29 3.02 31.33 0.58
C LEU A 29 3.16 30.36 1.76
N GLN A 30 3.45 29.09 1.50
CA GLN A 30 3.68 28.11 2.56
C GLN A 30 4.88 28.52 3.45
N GLY A 31 5.96 29.01 2.83
CA GLY A 31 7.11 29.56 3.54
C GLY A 31 6.77 30.77 4.41
N ALA A 32 5.96 31.70 3.89
CA ALA A 32 5.50 32.88 4.63
C ALA A 32 4.60 32.50 5.83
N ILE A 33 3.68 31.55 5.66
CA ILE A 33 2.87 30.99 6.76
C ILE A 33 3.78 30.38 7.83
N HIS A 34 4.80 29.60 7.43
CA HIS A 34 5.75 28.99 8.36
C HIS A 34 6.59 30.03 9.11
N LYS A 35 7.02 31.11 8.44
CA LYS A 35 7.76 32.22 9.08
C LYS A 35 6.94 32.88 10.18
N ARG A 36 5.64 33.08 9.96
CA ARG A 36 4.71 33.66 10.95
C ARG A 36 4.32 32.65 12.04
N THR A 37 4.12 31.39 11.69
CA THR A 37 3.72 30.32 12.61
C THR A 37 4.62 29.09 12.43
N LYS A 38 5.70 29.02 13.22
CA LYS A 38 6.74 27.98 13.10
C LYS A 38 6.22 26.55 13.18
N LYS A 39 5.11 26.31 13.88
CA LYS A 39 4.43 25.00 13.95
C LYS A 39 4.04 24.44 12.58
N TYR A 40 3.65 25.29 11.64
CA TYR A 40 3.11 24.91 10.34
C TYR A 40 4.21 24.95 9.27
N TYR A 41 5.12 23.98 9.27
CA TYR A 41 6.10 23.83 8.19
C TYR A 41 5.43 23.41 6.87
N PRO A 42 6.01 23.69 5.69
CA PRO A 42 5.32 23.60 4.40
C PRO A 42 4.58 22.29 4.12
N SER A 43 5.18 21.12 4.38
CA SER A 43 4.54 19.82 4.12
C SER A 43 3.33 19.53 5.02
N ARG A 44 3.24 20.16 6.21
CA ARG A 44 2.08 20.07 7.11
C ARG A 44 0.88 20.89 6.63
N GLN A 45 1.07 21.78 5.66
CA GLN A 45 0.05 22.70 5.18
C GLN A 45 -0.66 22.13 3.94
N ARG A 46 -1.98 22.04 3.99
CA ARG A 46 -2.81 21.87 2.78
C ARG A 46 -3.60 23.15 2.54
N LEU A 47 -3.37 23.75 1.39
CA LEU A 47 -4.04 24.98 0.97
C LEU A 47 -5.01 24.66 -0.16
N THR A 48 -6.25 25.15 -0.04
CA THR A 48 -7.29 24.96 -1.04
C THR A 48 -8.02 26.25 -1.34
N LEU A 49 -8.63 26.35 -2.52
CA LEU A 49 -9.58 27.42 -2.80
C LEU A 49 -10.85 27.26 -1.93
N PRO A 50 -11.50 28.38 -1.55
CA PRO A 50 -12.77 28.34 -0.85
C PRO A 50 -13.83 27.70 -1.73
N LEU A 51 -14.69 26.89 -1.13
CA LEU A 51 -15.85 26.31 -1.80
C LEU A 51 -17.10 27.14 -1.47
N PRO A 52 -18.04 27.28 -2.42
CA PRO A 52 -19.34 27.86 -2.13
C PRO A 52 -20.04 27.07 -1.00
N PRO A 53 -20.73 27.75 -0.07
CA PRO A 53 -21.51 27.09 0.97
C PRO A 53 -22.51 26.10 0.36
N GLY A 54 -22.50 24.85 0.82
CA GLY A 54 -23.42 23.80 0.36
C GLY A 54 -22.98 23.02 -0.89
N SER A 55 -21.85 23.35 -1.52
CA SER A 55 -21.33 22.56 -2.65
C SER A 55 -20.79 21.19 -2.19
N LYS A 56 -21.14 20.12 -2.92
CA LYS A 56 -20.61 18.76 -2.70
C LYS A 56 -19.28 18.51 -3.44
N GLU A 57 -18.73 19.54 -4.07
CA GLU A 57 -17.51 19.42 -4.87
C GLU A 57 -16.26 19.28 -3.99
N ARG A 58 -15.21 18.65 -4.54
CA ARG A 58 -13.94 18.53 -3.83
C ARG A 58 -13.17 19.85 -3.94
N PRO A 59 -12.63 20.38 -2.83
CA PRO A 59 -11.91 21.64 -2.87
C PRO A 59 -10.65 21.53 -3.73
N ASN A 60 -10.46 22.51 -4.61
CA ASN A 60 -9.29 22.55 -5.49
C ASN A 60 -8.02 22.79 -4.65
N VAL A 61 -7.07 21.86 -4.73
CA VAL A 61 -5.81 21.90 -3.97
C VAL A 61 -4.79 22.71 -4.74
N LEU A 62 -4.18 23.68 -4.08
CA LEU A 62 -3.13 24.51 -4.67
C LEU A 62 -1.87 23.68 -4.90
N ASN A 63 -1.28 23.80 -6.10
CA ASN A 63 -0.04 23.13 -6.48
C ASN A 63 1.14 24.00 -6.06
N TYR A 64 2.06 23.45 -5.27
CA TYR A 64 3.20 24.17 -4.72
C TYR A 64 4.08 24.87 -5.77
N LYS A 65 4.16 24.34 -7.00
CA LYS A 65 4.95 24.92 -8.10
C LYS A 65 4.24 26.02 -8.88
N LYS A 66 2.91 26.13 -8.78
CA LYS A 66 2.14 27.09 -9.56
C LYS A 66 2.21 28.49 -8.95
N SER A 67 2.08 29.50 -9.82
CA SER A 67 1.97 30.89 -9.39
C SER A 67 0.64 31.09 -8.66
N LEU A 68 0.62 31.97 -7.67
CA LEU A 68 -0.63 32.36 -7.01
C LEU A 68 -1.59 33.06 -7.98
N LYS A 69 -1.06 33.77 -8.99
CA LYS A 69 -1.85 34.45 -10.03
C LYS A 69 -2.64 33.47 -10.92
N ASP A 70 -2.15 32.23 -11.07
CA ASP A 70 -2.86 31.18 -11.82
C ASP A 70 -4.21 30.83 -11.19
N TYR A 71 -4.40 31.20 -9.91
CA TYR A 71 -5.60 30.92 -9.13
C TYR A 71 -6.52 32.13 -8.93
N THR A 72 -6.11 33.33 -9.38
CA THR A 72 -6.92 34.56 -9.29
C THR A 72 -7.57 34.95 -10.62
N ASN A 73 -7.51 34.10 -11.64
CA ASN A 73 -7.94 34.41 -13.02
C ASN A 73 -7.38 35.76 -13.54
N GLY A 74 -6.22 36.19 -13.04
CA GLY A 74 -5.55 37.42 -13.44
C GLY A 74 -6.17 38.75 -12.98
N ASN A 75 -7.29 38.75 -12.23
CA ASN A 75 -8.13 39.95 -12.04
C ASN A 75 -8.30 40.46 -10.60
N THR A 76 -7.70 39.82 -9.59
CA THR A 76 -7.79 40.30 -8.20
C THR A 76 -6.42 40.38 -7.52
N ASP A 77 -6.15 41.54 -6.89
CA ASP A 77 -5.00 41.76 -6.01
C ASP A 77 -5.13 41.02 -4.67
N GLU A 78 -6.31 40.44 -4.41
CA GLU A 78 -6.63 39.67 -3.22
C GLU A 78 -6.98 38.22 -3.56
N LEU A 79 -6.37 37.28 -2.82
CA LEU A 79 -6.63 35.84 -2.92
C LEU A 79 -6.99 35.29 -1.55
N THR A 80 -8.15 34.64 -1.43
CA THR A 80 -8.52 33.90 -0.22
C THR A 80 -8.17 32.43 -0.37
N VAL A 81 -7.44 31.88 0.60
CA VAL A 81 -7.09 30.46 0.66
C VAL A 81 -7.55 29.84 1.98
N VAL A 82 -8.01 28.60 1.91
CA VAL A 82 -8.39 27.82 3.08
C VAL A 82 -7.23 26.92 3.48
N PHE A 83 -6.74 27.12 4.70
CA PHE A 83 -5.71 26.33 5.35
C PHE A 83 -6.30 25.13 6.09
N LYS A 84 -5.67 23.97 5.91
CA LYS A 84 -5.88 22.77 6.71
C LYS A 84 -4.53 22.27 7.24
N ASP A 85 -4.48 22.08 8.56
CA ASP A 85 -3.39 21.36 9.23
C ASP A 85 -3.51 19.85 8.94
N LEU A 86 -2.47 19.25 8.33
CA LEU A 86 -2.39 17.81 8.09
C LEU A 86 -1.79 17.02 9.26
N GLY A 87 -1.28 17.71 10.29
CA GLY A 87 -0.51 17.10 11.38
C GLY A 87 0.92 16.74 10.97
N PRO A 88 1.69 16.07 11.84
CA PRO A 88 3.07 15.66 11.54
C PRO A 88 3.16 14.81 10.28
N GLN A 89 4.10 15.16 9.39
CA GLN A 89 4.31 14.51 8.10
C GLN A 89 5.68 13.84 8.03
N VAL A 90 5.77 12.75 7.29
CA VAL A 90 7.01 12.01 6.98
C VAL A 90 7.13 11.76 5.49
N LYS A 91 8.35 11.57 4.99
CA LYS A 91 8.58 11.17 3.59
C LYS A 91 8.02 9.76 3.36
N TYR A 92 7.47 9.50 2.17
CA TYR A 92 7.00 8.16 1.81
C TYR A 92 8.10 7.10 1.87
N SER A 93 9.33 7.46 1.50
CA SER A 93 10.47 6.54 1.63
C SER A 93 10.71 6.09 3.08
N THR A 94 10.55 6.98 4.05
CA THR A 94 10.63 6.66 5.48
C THR A 94 9.49 5.75 5.91
N LEU A 95 8.25 6.05 5.47
CA LEU A 95 7.09 5.21 5.78
C LEU A 95 7.28 3.78 5.28
N PHE A 96 7.61 3.62 3.99
CA PHE A 96 7.78 2.30 3.38
C PHE A 96 8.98 1.54 3.92
N PHE A 97 10.07 2.24 4.27
CA PHE A 97 11.19 1.60 4.94
C PHE A 97 10.77 0.91 6.23
N TRP A 98 10.09 1.63 7.15
CA TRP A 98 9.65 1.05 8.42
C TRP A 98 8.55 0.00 8.25
N GLU A 99 7.65 0.21 7.29
CA GLU A 99 6.63 -0.78 6.90
C GLU A 99 7.26 -2.14 6.56
N TYR A 100 8.30 -2.15 5.73
CA TYR A 100 8.95 -3.36 5.23
C TYR A 100 10.07 -3.90 6.13
N LEU A 101 10.68 -3.06 6.97
CA LEU A 101 11.75 -3.48 7.87
C LEU A 101 11.29 -4.51 8.89
N GLY A 102 10.08 -4.36 9.42
CA GLY A 102 9.53 -5.29 10.42
C GLY A 102 9.47 -6.72 9.91
N PRO A 103 8.71 -7.02 8.83
CA PRO A 103 8.64 -8.36 8.27
C PRO A 103 10.00 -8.95 7.90
N LEU A 104 10.95 -8.11 7.45
CA LEU A 104 12.32 -8.53 7.12
C LEU A 104 13.11 -8.99 8.37
N ILE A 105 12.88 -8.38 9.54
CA ILE A 105 13.56 -8.74 10.79
C ILE A 105 12.80 -9.83 11.55
N ILE A 106 11.48 -9.71 11.64
CA ILE A 106 10.61 -10.58 12.43
C ILE A 106 10.65 -12.01 11.91
N TYR A 107 10.60 -12.22 10.59
CA TYR A 107 10.57 -13.58 10.05
C TYR A 107 11.84 -14.39 10.40
N PRO A 108 13.07 -13.87 10.21
CA PRO A 108 14.28 -14.50 10.72
C PRO A 108 14.27 -14.78 12.22
N ILE A 109 13.59 -13.97 13.05
CA ILE A 109 13.50 -14.23 14.50
C ILE A 109 12.83 -15.58 14.76
N PHE A 110 11.70 -15.86 14.10
CA PHE A 110 11.02 -17.16 14.23
C PHE A 110 11.82 -18.32 13.62
N TYR A 111 12.65 -18.05 12.62
CA TYR A 111 13.48 -19.09 12.01
C TYR A 111 14.76 -19.38 12.80
N TYR A 112 15.50 -18.41 13.29
CA TYR A 112 16.81 -18.67 13.93
C TYR A 112 16.74 -18.82 15.45
N PHE A 113 15.81 -18.13 16.10
CA PHE A 113 15.74 -18.11 17.56
C PHE A 113 14.73 -19.14 18.09
N PRO A 114 14.91 -19.65 19.33
CA PRO A 114 14.05 -20.66 19.92
C PRO A 114 12.73 -20.05 20.45
N VAL A 115 12.05 -19.23 19.63
CA VAL A 115 10.82 -18.51 20.00
C VAL A 115 9.74 -19.47 20.53
N TYR A 116 9.62 -20.65 19.92
CA TYR A 116 8.61 -21.65 20.28
C TYR A 116 8.82 -22.27 21.68
N LYS A 117 10.03 -22.19 22.26
CA LYS A 117 10.25 -22.64 23.65
C LYS A 117 9.45 -21.79 24.63
N PHE A 118 9.28 -20.50 24.37
CA PHE A 118 8.43 -19.61 25.17
C PHE A 118 6.93 -19.95 25.05
N PHE A 119 6.54 -20.66 23.98
CA PHE A 119 5.17 -21.16 23.76
C PHE A 119 4.98 -22.62 24.23
N GLY A 120 5.94 -23.19 24.97
CA GLY A 120 5.83 -24.53 25.53
C GLY A 120 6.37 -25.67 24.66
N TYR A 121 6.85 -25.38 23.45
CA TYR A 121 7.48 -26.39 22.58
C TYR A 121 8.94 -26.60 22.99
N LYS A 122 9.17 -27.55 23.89
CA LYS A 122 10.49 -27.81 24.51
C LYS A 122 11.41 -28.72 23.68
N GLY A 123 10.86 -29.44 22.69
CA GLY A 123 11.62 -30.34 21.83
C GLY A 123 12.57 -29.64 20.86
N GLU A 124 13.51 -30.38 20.29
CA GLU A 124 14.31 -29.90 19.18
C GLU A 124 13.44 -29.73 17.93
N ARG A 125 13.56 -28.57 17.27
CA ARG A 125 12.80 -28.28 16.06
C ARG A 125 13.55 -28.81 14.85
N VAL A 126 12.95 -29.76 14.13
CA VAL A 126 13.40 -30.16 12.80
C VAL A 126 13.05 -29.05 11.81
N ILE A 127 14.04 -28.61 11.03
CA ILE A 127 13.84 -27.59 10.00
C ILE A 127 13.73 -28.30 8.65
N HIS A 128 12.58 -28.15 7.99
CA HIS A 128 12.35 -28.69 6.65
C HIS A 128 12.86 -27.72 5.57
N PRO A 129 13.27 -28.22 4.40
CA PRO A 129 13.69 -27.37 3.29
C PRO A 129 12.70 -26.24 2.98
N VAL A 130 11.40 -26.53 2.94
CA VAL A 130 10.34 -25.53 2.69
C VAL A 130 10.48 -24.30 3.59
N GLN A 131 10.82 -24.47 4.87
CA GLN A 131 10.96 -23.38 5.84
C GLN A 131 12.18 -22.51 5.53
N THR A 132 13.29 -23.13 5.14
CA THR A 132 14.51 -22.43 4.72
C THR A 132 14.30 -21.66 3.41
N TYR A 133 13.64 -22.26 2.41
CA TYR A 133 13.31 -21.58 1.16
C TYR A 133 12.28 -20.46 1.40
N ALA A 134 11.31 -20.66 2.28
CA ALA A 134 10.35 -19.64 2.67
C ALA A 134 11.05 -18.43 3.32
N LEU A 135 12.03 -18.66 4.22
CA LEU A 135 12.87 -17.61 4.78
C LEU A 135 13.56 -16.80 3.69
N TYR A 136 14.26 -17.46 2.76
CA TYR A 136 14.97 -16.75 1.69
C TYR A 136 14.04 -15.99 0.77
N TYR A 137 12.93 -16.61 0.36
CA TYR A 137 11.90 -15.97 -0.45
C TYR A 137 11.33 -14.71 0.23
N TRP A 138 10.98 -14.84 1.52
CA TRP A 138 10.40 -13.76 2.32
C TRP A 138 11.38 -12.60 2.52
N CYS A 139 12.61 -12.90 2.93
CA CYS A 139 13.65 -11.90 3.12
C CYS A 139 13.99 -11.21 1.80
N PHE A 140 14.11 -11.96 0.71
CA PHE A 140 14.33 -11.39 -0.62
C PHE A 140 13.18 -10.47 -1.03
N HIS A 141 11.92 -10.84 -0.77
CA HIS A 141 10.76 -9.98 -1.02
C HIS A 141 10.91 -8.63 -0.32
N TYR A 142 11.01 -8.63 1.01
CA TYR A 142 11.02 -7.38 1.77
C TYR A 142 12.30 -6.56 1.55
N PHE A 143 13.44 -7.21 1.36
CA PHE A 143 14.66 -6.53 0.93
C PHE A 143 14.45 -5.83 -0.41
N LYS A 144 13.91 -6.54 -1.42
CA LYS A 144 13.58 -5.94 -2.73
C LYS A 144 12.66 -4.74 -2.57
N ARG A 145 11.59 -4.85 -1.77
CA ARG A 145 10.64 -3.74 -1.52
C ARG A 145 11.31 -2.51 -0.89
N ILE A 146 12.25 -2.72 0.04
CA ILE A 146 13.06 -1.64 0.62
C ILE A 146 13.96 -1.00 -0.45
N MET A 147 14.67 -1.81 -1.24
CA MET A 147 15.54 -1.30 -2.31
C MET A 147 14.73 -0.54 -3.37
N GLU A 148 13.59 -1.07 -3.80
CA GLU A 148 12.68 -0.38 -4.73
C GLU A 148 12.23 0.97 -4.17
N THR A 149 11.93 1.05 -2.87
CA THR A 149 11.51 2.29 -2.20
C THR A 149 12.56 3.40 -2.32
N PHE A 150 13.84 3.08 -2.20
CA PHE A 150 14.92 4.08 -2.26
C PHE A 150 15.43 4.33 -3.68
N PHE A 151 15.48 3.30 -4.53
CA PHE A 151 16.22 3.36 -5.80
C PHE A 151 15.33 3.34 -7.04
N VAL A 152 14.06 2.92 -6.93
CA VAL A 152 13.15 2.76 -8.08
C VAL A 152 11.94 3.70 -7.99
N HIS A 153 11.26 3.74 -6.84
CA HIS A 153 10.00 4.45 -6.70
C HIS A 153 10.16 5.97 -6.82
N ARG A 154 9.27 6.59 -7.61
CA ARG A 154 9.12 8.06 -7.70
C ARG A 154 7.72 8.41 -7.20
N PHE A 155 7.58 8.92 -5.98
CA PHE A 155 6.27 9.18 -5.36
C PHE A 155 5.58 10.43 -5.94
N SER A 156 4.25 10.38 -6.10
CA SER A 156 3.43 11.54 -6.52
C SER A 156 3.33 12.63 -5.46
N HIS A 157 3.21 12.21 -4.20
CA HIS A 157 3.14 13.09 -3.04
C HIS A 157 4.47 13.07 -2.29
N ALA A 158 4.88 14.24 -1.78
CA ALA A 158 6.15 14.34 -1.07
C ALA A 158 6.11 13.65 0.31
N THR A 159 4.95 13.67 0.99
CA THR A 159 4.83 13.23 2.38
C THR A 159 3.50 12.56 2.70
N SER A 160 3.50 11.76 3.77
CA SER A 160 2.34 11.10 4.36
C SER A 160 2.20 11.48 5.85
N PRO A 161 0.99 11.49 6.43
CA PRO A 161 0.80 11.62 7.86
C PRO A 161 1.57 10.57 8.67
N LEU A 162 2.23 11.00 9.76
CA LEU A 162 3.03 10.12 10.61
C LEU A 162 2.22 8.95 11.19
N SER A 163 0.94 9.16 11.50
CA SER A 163 0.03 8.10 11.96
C SER A 163 -0.06 6.92 10.99
N ASN A 164 0.13 7.16 9.68
CA ASN A 164 0.11 6.10 8.69
C ASN A 164 1.31 5.16 8.83
N VAL A 165 2.46 5.63 9.34
CA VAL A 165 3.61 4.77 9.61
C VAL A 165 3.24 3.71 10.64
N PHE A 166 2.65 4.13 11.76
CA PHE A 166 2.26 3.20 12.83
C PHE A 166 1.19 2.21 12.37
N ARG A 167 0.17 2.67 11.64
CA ARG A 167 -0.88 1.78 11.11
C ARG A 167 -0.30 0.76 10.12
N ASN A 168 0.55 1.19 9.21
CA ASN A 168 1.14 0.31 8.22
C ASN A 168 2.12 -0.67 8.87
N CYS A 169 2.96 -0.22 9.80
CA CYS A 169 3.82 -1.11 10.58
C CYS A 169 3.00 -2.15 11.34
N ALA A 170 1.94 -1.74 12.06
CA ALA A 170 1.08 -2.68 12.76
C ALA A 170 0.49 -3.75 11.83
N TYR A 171 -0.01 -3.36 10.65
CA TYR A 171 -0.51 -4.31 9.65
C TYR A 171 0.58 -5.26 9.15
N TYR A 172 1.66 -4.74 8.59
CA TYR A 172 2.70 -5.56 7.96
C TYR A 172 3.45 -6.43 8.96
N TRP A 173 3.78 -5.89 10.13
CA TRP A 173 4.56 -6.59 11.14
C TRP A 173 3.74 -7.70 11.79
N THR A 174 2.44 -7.48 12.02
CA THR A 174 1.54 -8.51 12.57
C THR A 174 1.36 -9.66 11.58
N PHE A 175 1.06 -9.37 10.31
CA PHE A 175 0.96 -10.42 9.29
C PHE A 175 2.30 -11.13 9.08
N GLY A 176 3.42 -10.41 9.12
CA GLY A 176 4.75 -10.99 9.02
C GLY A 176 5.07 -11.92 10.19
N ALA A 177 4.76 -11.53 11.42
CA ALA A 177 4.88 -12.40 12.59
C ALA A 177 3.98 -13.62 12.50
N TRP A 178 2.73 -13.44 12.07
CA TRP A 178 1.74 -14.51 11.97
C TRP A 178 2.16 -15.57 10.94
N ILE A 179 2.58 -15.16 9.74
CA ILE A 179 3.07 -16.10 8.72
C ILE A 179 4.37 -16.77 9.18
N ALA A 180 5.30 -16.01 9.75
CA ALA A 180 6.55 -16.55 10.26
C ALA A 180 6.33 -17.59 11.35
N TYR A 181 5.36 -17.37 12.24
CA TYR A 181 4.96 -18.31 13.29
C TYR A 181 4.46 -19.63 12.69
N TYR A 182 3.52 -19.59 11.74
CA TYR A 182 2.94 -20.82 11.18
C TYR A 182 3.91 -21.60 10.29
N VAL A 183 4.67 -20.90 9.43
CA VAL A 183 5.61 -21.57 8.53
C VAL A 183 6.77 -22.19 9.31
N ASN A 184 7.27 -21.52 10.36
CA ASN A 184 8.43 -21.99 11.12
C ASN A 184 8.06 -22.80 12.38
N HIS A 185 6.78 -23.17 12.52
CA HIS A 185 6.25 -23.88 13.68
C HIS A 185 6.88 -25.28 13.81
N PRO A 186 7.14 -25.78 15.04
CA PRO A 186 7.68 -27.14 15.23
C PRO A 186 6.79 -28.27 14.71
N LEU A 187 5.48 -28.04 14.61
CA LEU A 187 4.51 -28.99 14.08
C LEU A 187 4.19 -28.77 12.58
N TYR A 188 4.98 -27.94 11.89
CA TYR A 188 4.78 -27.66 10.48
C TYR A 188 5.02 -28.92 9.63
N THR A 189 4.04 -29.30 8.83
CA THR A 189 4.15 -30.43 7.88
C THR A 189 4.43 -29.91 6.48
N PRO A 190 5.58 -30.24 5.87
CA PRO A 190 5.93 -29.75 4.54
C PRO A 190 5.12 -30.42 3.43
N VAL A 191 4.98 -29.72 2.31
CA VAL A 191 4.48 -30.28 1.05
C VAL A 191 5.53 -31.17 0.37
N SER A 192 5.15 -31.83 -0.72
CA SER A 192 6.11 -32.58 -1.55
C SER A 192 7.20 -31.67 -2.14
N ASP A 193 8.38 -32.24 -2.38
CA ASP A 193 9.52 -31.52 -2.95
C ASP A 193 9.19 -30.86 -4.31
N LEU A 194 8.44 -31.56 -5.17
CA LEU A 194 8.00 -31.02 -6.45
C LEU A 194 7.06 -29.81 -6.27
N GLN A 195 6.08 -29.90 -5.37
CA GLN A 195 5.14 -28.81 -5.10
C GLN A 195 5.86 -27.58 -4.52
N MET A 196 6.80 -27.80 -3.59
CA MET A 196 7.64 -26.74 -3.04
C MET A 196 8.40 -26.00 -4.14
N LYS A 197 9.09 -26.74 -5.02
CA LYS A 197 9.89 -26.18 -6.12
C LYS A 197 9.03 -25.42 -7.13
N VAL A 198 7.88 -25.97 -7.51
CA VAL A 198 6.92 -25.32 -8.42
C VAL A 198 6.38 -24.04 -7.79
N GLY A 199 5.95 -24.08 -6.53
CA GLY A 199 5.39 -22.93 -5.83
C GLY A 199 6.39 -21.78 -5.69
N PHE A 200 7.60 -22.05 -5.18
CA PHE A 200 8.64 -21.01 -5.07
C PHE A 200 9.17 -20.56 -6.43
N GLY A 201 9.30 -21.45 -7.41
CA GLY A 201 9.72 -21.10 -8.77
C GLY A 201 8.74 -20.14 -9.45
N PHE A 202 7.44 -20.46 -9.40
CA PHE A 202 6.38 -19.56 -9.88
C PHE A 202 6.35 -18.24 -9.11
N GLY A 203 6.46 -18.32 -7.78
CA GLY A 203 6.48 -17.16 -6.89
C GLY A 203 7.63 -16.20 -7.22
N LEU A 204 8.83 -16.73 -7.46
CA LEU A 204 10.02 -15.94 -7.78
C LEU A 204 9.91 -15.28 -9.15
N LEU A 205 9.38 -15.99 -10.16
CA LEU A 205 9.12 -15.41 -11.48
C LEU A 205 8.15 -14.23 -11.39
N CYS A 206 7.10 -14.35 -10.59
CA CYS A 206 6.14 -13.26 -10.35
C CYS A 206 6.78 -12.07 -9.62
N GLN A 207 7.68 -12.33 -8.67
CA GLN A 207 8.39 -11.29 -7.93
C GLN A 207 9.38 -10.49 -8.79
N ILE A 208 10.05 -11.17 -9.72
CA ILE A 208 10.87 -10.52 -10.77
C ILE A 208 9.97 -9.71 -11.71
N SER A 209 8.84 -10.27 -12.13
CA SER A 209 7.86 -9.59 -12.97
C SER A 209 7.31 -8.32 -12.29
N ASN A 210 7.06 -8.38 -10.99
CA ASN A 210 6.63 -7.25 -10.16
C ASN A 210 7.71 -6.15 -10.12
N PHE A 211 8.99 -6.51 -9.99
CA PHE A 211 10.11 -5.54 -10.06
C PHE A 211 10.15 -4.84 -11.42
N TYR A 212 10.01 -5.62 -12.49
CA TYR A 212 9.99 -5.08 -13.84
C TYR A 212 8.80 -4.12 -14.04
N CYS A 213 7.62 -4.46 -13.50
CA CYS A 213 6.49 -3.54 -13.49
C CYS A 213 6.80 -2.22 -12.75
N HIS A 214 7.50 -2.25 -11.61
CA HIS A 214 7.91 -1.03 -10.90
C HIS A 214 8.90 -0.17 -11.70
N ILE A 215 9.82 -0.79 -12.45
CA ILE A 215 10.71 -0.06 -13.36
C ILE A 215 9.91 0.64 -14.47
N LEU A 216 8.94 -0.06 -15.08
CA LEU A 216 8.08 0.55 -16.10
C LEU A 216 7.27 1.73 -15.53
N LEU A 217 6.72 1.59 -14.32
CA LEU A 217 5.97 2.65 -13.65
C LEU A 217 6.86 3.88 -13.34
N ARG A 218 8.09 3.66 -12.87
CA ARG A 218 9.07 4.74 -12.66
C ARG A 218 9.27 5.59 -13.91
N ASN A 219 9.33 4.96 -15.09
CA ASN A 219 9.61 5.64 -16.35
C ASN A 219 8.45 6.51 -16.86
N LEU A 220 7.24 6.33 -16.34
CA LEU A 220 6.07 7.17 -16.70
C LEU A 220 6.15 8.58 -16.11
N ARG A 221 7.02 8.78 -15.12
CA ARG A 221 7.25 10.11 -14.53
C ARG A 221 8.53 10.68 -15.09
N SER A 222 8.44 11.56 -16.10
CA SER A 222 9.56 12.40 -16.50
C SER A 222 9.91 13.38 -15.37
N SER A 223 11.13 13.91 -15.36
CA SER A 223 11.59 14.92 -14.40
C SER A 223 10.79 16.23 -14.47
N GLU A 224 10.04 16.46 -15.55
CA GLU A 224 9.45 17.76 -15.89
C GLU A 224 7.91 17.84 -15.84
N GLY A 225 7.18 16.73 -15.61
CA GLY A 225 5.72 16.82 -15.56
C GLY A 225 5.00 15.59 -15.00
N GLY A 226 4.21 15.80 -13.94
CA GLY A 226 3.39 14.78 -13.27
C GLY A 226 1.94 14.80 -13.76
N GLY A 227 1.65 14.01 -14.80
CA GLY A 227 0.29 13.68 -15.22
C GLY A 227 -0.05 12.21 -14.93
N TYR A 228 -1.34 11.87 -14.86
CA TYR A 228 -1.78 10.46 -14.85
C TYR A 228 -1.54 9.86 -16.23
N GLN A 229 -0.45 9.14 -16.44
CA GLN A 229 -0.18 8.45 -17.70
C GLN A 229 -0.66 6.99 -17.66
N ILE A 230 -1.03 6.45 -18.82
CA ILE A 230 -1.41 5.05 -18.96
C ILE A 230 -0.11 4.22 -19.11
N PRO A 231 0.16 3.26 -18.19
CA PRO A 231 1.30 2.37 -18.33
C PRO A 231 1.16 1.49 -19.59
N ARG A 232 2.26 1.30 -20.31
CA ARG A 232 2.32 0.43 -21.50
C ARG A 232 3.55 -0.49 -21.41
N GLY A 233 3.48 -1.63 -22.11
CA GLY A 233 4.53 -2.65 -22.14
C GLY A 233 4.29 -3.79 -21.15
N PHE A 234 4.84 -4.96 -21.47
CA PHE A 234 4.71 -6.18 -20.65
C PHE A 234 3.24 -6.48 -20.31
N LEU A 235 2.94 -6.85 -19.06
CA LEU A 235 1.60 -7.13 -18.58
C LEU A 235 0.68 -5.90 -18.55
N PHE A 236 1.21 -4.66 -18.60
CA PHE A 236 0.37 -3.46 -18.67
C PHE A 236 -0.41 -3.35 -19.99
N ASN A 237 0.00 -4.09 -21.03
CA ASN A 237 -0.77 -4.22 -22.26
C ASN A 237 -2.10 -4.96 -22.05
N PHE A 238 -2.23 -5.74 -20.97
CA PHE A 238 -3.41 -6.57 -20.70
C PHE A 238 -4.19 -6.12 -19.45
N VAL A 239 -3.48 -5.65 -18.42
CA VAL A 239 -4.08 -5.29 -17.13
C VAL A 239 -3.60 -3.92 -16.65
N THR A 240 -4.50 -3.12 -16.08
CA THR A 240 -4.17 -1.75 -15.63
C THR A 240 -3.14 -1.70 -14.50
N CYS A 241 -3.15 -2.68 -13.61
CA CYS A 241 -2.30 -2.71 -12.43
C CYS A 241 -1.49 -4.02 -12.38
N ALA A 242 -0.64 -4.22 -13.40
CA ALA A 242 0.17 -5.42 -13.54
C ALA A 242 1.09 -5.68 -12.34
N ASN A 243 1.57 -4.62 -11.67
CA ASN A 243 2.34 -4.73 -10.44
C ASN A 243 1.55 -5.40 -9.31
N TYR A 244 0.25 -5.08 -9.14
CA TYR A 244 -0.59 -5.74 -8.13
C TYR A 244 -0.94 -7.18 -8.51
N THR A 245 -1.17 -7.46 -9.80
CA THR A 245 -1.44 -8.82 -10.27
C THR A 245 -0.25 -9.74 -10.01
N THR A 246 0.96 -9.28 -10.35
CA THR A 246 2.20 -10.02 -10.10
C THR A 246 2.50 -10.13 -8.60
N GLU A 247 2.16 -9.11 -7.80
CA GLU A 247 2.23 -9.16 -6.34
C GLU A 247 1.34 -10.28 -5.77
N ILE A 248 0.09 -10.40 -6.22
CA ILE A 248 -0.82 -11.45 -5.72
C ILE A 248 -0.34 -12.84 -6.15
N TYR A 249 0.11 -12.99 -7.40
CA TYR A 249 0.60 -14.28 -7.89
C TYR A 249 1.90 -14.73 -7.25
N GLN A 250 2.78 -13.81 -6.86
CA GLN A 250 3.98 -14.19 -6.11
C GLN A 250 3.59 -14.82 -4.75
N TRP A 251 2.57 -14.26 -4.06
CA TRP A 251 2.05 -14.79 -2.80
C TRP A 251 1.25 -16.08 -2.99
N LEU A 252 0.59 -16.26 -4.14
CA LEU A 252 0.01 -17.55 -4.51
C LEU A 252 1.08 -18.64 -4.62
N GLY A 253 2.20 -18.35 -5.29
CA GLY A 253 3.34 -19.26 -5.36
C GLY A 253 3.91 -19.61 -3.99
N PHE A 254 4.11 -18.60 -3.13
CA PHE A 254 4.52 -18.81 -1.73
C PHE A 254 3.55 -19.73 -0.97
N ASN A 255 2.25 -19.57 -1.16
CA ASN A 255 1.23 -20.38 -0.48
C ASN A 255 1.08 -21.80 -1.06
N ILE A 256 1.32 -21.99 -2.36
CA ILE A 256 1.44 -23.33 -2.96
C ILE A 256 2.60 -24.09 -2.30
N ALA A 257 3.73 -23.41 -2.06
CA ALA A 257 4.92 -24.03 -1.47
C ALA A 257 4.81 -24.23 0.05
N THR A 258 4.11 -23.35 0.77
CA THR A 258 4.08 -23.37 2.25
C THR A 258 2.80 -23.98 2.85
N GLN A 259 1.66 -23.93 2.17
CA GLN A 259 0.38 -24.50 2.63
C GLN A 259 0.01 -24.14 4.08
N THR A 260 0.03 -22.85 4.42
CA THR A 260 -0.44 -22.39 5.74
C THR A 260 -1.73 -21.59 5.62
N VAL A 261 -2.66 -21.80 6.56
CA VAL A 261 -3.90 -21.01 6.65
C VAL A 261 -3.57 -19.52 6.79
N ALA A 262 -2.58 -19.19 7.64
CA ALA A 262 -2.12 -17.81 7.83
C ALA A 262 -1.67 -17.15 6.50
N GLY A 263 -0.92 -17.87 5.67
CA GLY A 263 -0.46 -17.36 4.38
C GLY A 263 -1.62 -17.16 3.38
N TYR A 264 -2.59 -18.07 3.33
CA TYR A 264 -3.75 -17.93 2.44
C TYR A 264 -4.68 -16.79 2.86
N VAL A 265 -4.91 -16.62 4.17
CA VAL A 265 -5.69 -15.49 4.71
C VAL A 265 -5.00 -14.16 4.38
N PHE A 266 -3.70 -14.07 4.60
CA PHE A 266 -2.91 -12.90 4.22
C PHE A 266 -3.05 -12.57 2.73
N MET A 267 -2.88 -13.57 1.86
CA MET A 267 -3.01 -13.37 0.41
C MET A 267 -4.41 -12.88 0.03
N ALA A 268 -5.47 -13.46 0.60
CA ALA A 268 -6.84 -13.03 0.33
C ALA A 268 -7.10 -11.58 0.77
N VAL A 269 -6.65 -11.21 1.96
CA VAL A 269 -6.74 -9.84 2.47
C VAL A 269 -5.96 -8.86 1.59
N ALA A 270 -4.71 -9.18 1.28
CA ALA A 270 -3.85 -8.35 0.42
C ALA A 270 -4.45 -8.19 -0.99
N ALA A 271 -5.00 -9.28 -1.56
CA ALA A 271 -5.65 -9.25 -2.86
C ALA A 271 -6.91 -8.36 -2.86
N ALA A 272 -7.75 -8.43 -1.80
CA ALA A 272 -8.94 -7.58 -1.68
C ALA A 272 -8.57 -6.09 -1.63
N ILE A 273 -7.57 -5.73 -0.81
CA ILE A 273 -7.06 -4.36 -0.69
C ILE A 273 -6.55 -3.86 -2.05
N MET A 274 -5.66 -4.62 -2.69
CA MET A 274 -5.06 -4.24 -3.97
C MET A 274 -6.10 -4.19 -5.10
N THR A 275 -7.12 -5.05 -5.09
CA THR A 275 -8.23 -5.01 -6.05
C THR A 275 -8.99 -3.69 -5.93
N ASN A 276 -9.33 -3.27 -4.71
CA ASN A 276 -10.00 -2.00 -4.49
C ASN A 276 -9.17 -0.81 -5.01
N TRP A 277 -7.86 -0.84 -4.78
CA TRP A 277 -6.95 0.19 -5.28
C TRP A 277 -6.83 0.17 -6.81
N ALA A 278 -6.76 -1.02 -7.42
CA ALA A 278 -6.71 -1.19 -8.87
C ALA A 278 -7.97 -0.63 -9.55
N LEU A 279 -9.15 -0.95 -9.01
CA LEU A 279 -10.42 -0.45 -9.51
C LEU A 279 -10.50 1.07 -9.40
N ALA A 280 -10.04 1.64 -8.27
CA ALA A 280 -9.98 3.08 -8.10
C ALA A 280 -9.03 3.75 -9.11
N LYS A 281 -7.83 3.17 -9.33
CA LYS A 281 -6.86 3.67 -10.32
C LYS A 281 -7.40 3.57 -11.75
N HIS A 282 -8.04 2.45 -12.09
CA HIS A 282 -8.68 2.25 -13.39
C HIS A 282 -9.78 3.27 -13.65
N ARG A 283 -10.68 3.51 -12.68
CA ARG A 283 -11.71 4.56 -12.79
C ARG A 283 -11.12 5.96 -12.99
N ARG A 284 -10.01 6.28 -12.29
CA ARG A 284 -9.32 7.57 -12.47
C ARG A 284 -8.75 7.72 -13.87
N LEU A 285 -8.09 6.70 -14.41
CA LEU A 285 -7.52 6.72 -15.76
C LEU A 285 -8.62 6.85 -16.83
N LYS A 286 -9.72 6.11 -16.67
CA LYS A 286 -10.90 6.19 -17.53
C LYS A 286 -11.48 7.61 -17.59
N LYS A 287 -11.60 8.27 -16.43
CA LYS A 287 -12.07 9.67 -16.35
C LYS A 287 -11.13 10.66 -17.05
N HIS A 288 -9.81 10.44 -17.02
CA HIS A 288 -8.84 11.40 -17.59
C HIS A 288 -8.60 11.22 -19.09
N HIS A 289 -8.67 9.98 -19.61
CA HIS A 289 -8.29 9.66 -21.00
C HIS A 289 -9.46 9.25 -21.90
N GLY A 290 -10.67 9.11 -21.33
CA GLY A 290 -11.84 8.62 -22.05
C GLY A 290 -11.83 7.11 -22.29
N ASP A 291 -13.01 6.55 -22.54
CA ASP A 291 -13.24 5.10 -22.63
C ASP A 291 -12.50 4.44 -23.81
N GLY A 292 -12.36 5.15 -24.94
CA GLY A 292 -11.80 4.63 -26.18
C GLY A 292 -10.30 4.29 -26.12
N VAL A 293 -9.52 4.95 -25.26
CA VAL A 293 -8.05 4.74 -25.15
C VAL A 293 -7.70 3.50 -24.33
N LEU A 294 -8.60 3.07 -23.43
CA LEU A 294 -8.44 1.84 -22.64
C LEU A 294 -8.98 0.58 -23.35
N GLY A 295 -9.47 0.69 -24.59
CA GLY A 295 -10.09 -0.40 -25.35
C GLY A 295 -9.19 -1.63 -25.64
N VAL A 296 -7.88 -1.56 -25.34
CA VAL A 296 -6.94 -2.69 -25.42
C VAL A 296 -6.50 -3.18 -24.03
N VAL A 297 -6.73 -2.41 -22.96
CA VAL A 297 -6.43 -2.78 -21.56
C VAL A 297 -7.62 -3.57 -21.04
N THR A 298 -7.76 -4.80 -21.52
CA THR A 298 -9.06 -5.48 -21.63
C THR A 298 -9.76 -5.76 -20.31
N ARG A 299 -9.10 -5.79 -19.14
CA ARG A 299 -9.79 -6.08 -17.86
C ARG A 299 -9.08 -5.40 -16.70
N CYS A 300 -9.84 -4.94 -15.71
CA CYS A 300 -9.30 -4.69 -14.36
C CYS A 300 -8.98 -6.04 -13.68
N LEU A 301 -8.21 -6.89 -14.36
CA LEU A 301 -7.75 -8.21 -13.93
C LEU A 301 -6.66 -8.02 -12.89
N VAL A 302 -7.04 -7.45 -11.75
CA VAL A 302 -6.68 -8.14 -10.51
C VAL A 302 -7.58 -9.36 -10.55
N VAL A 303 -6.99 -10.51 -10.88
CA VAL A 303 -7.56 -11.85 -10.76
C VAL A 303 -8.91 -11.77 -10.10
N SER A 304 -9.99 -11.88 -10.88
CA SER A 304 -11.34 -11.58 -10.42
C SER A 304 -11.44 -12.04 -8.98
N VAL A 305 -11.92 -11.20 -8.06
CA VAL A 305 -12.19 -11.67 -6.71
C VAL A 305 -13.01 -12.97 -6.79
N SER A 306 -13.77 -13.22 -7.86
CA SER A 306 -14.39 -14.50 -8.27
C SER A 306 -13.47 -15.68 -8.66
N PHE A 307 -12.22 -15.53 -9.10
CA PHE A 307 -11.24 -16.61 -9.31
C PHE A 307 -10.56 -16.97 -7.98
N VAL A 308 -10.16 -15.95 -7.20
CA VAL A 308 -9.73 -16.17 -5.81
C VAL A 308 -10.89 -16.74 -5.01
N ILE A 309 -12.13 -16.24 -5.14
CA ILE A 309 -13.35 -16.74 -4.50
C ILE A 309 -13.84 -18.04 -5.10
N LYS A 310 -13.65 -18.35 -6.39
CA LYS A 310 -13.90 -19.73 -6.90
C LYS A 310 -12.89 -20.70 -6.31
N HIS A 311 -11.67 -20.25 -6.01
CA HIS A 311 -10.65 -21.01 -5.27
C HIS A 311 -10.72 -20.83 -3.74
N LEU A 312 -11.54 -19.91 -3.22
CA LEU A 312 -12.02 -19.85 -1.83
C LEU A 312 -13.38 -20.55 -1.69
N GLY A 313 -14.05 -20.91 -2.78
CA GLY A 313 -15.06 -21.95 -2.82
C GLY A 313 -14.38 -23.28 -2.55
N TYR A 314 -13.13 -23.44 -3.00
CA TYR A 314 -12.23 -24.43 -2.44
C TYR A 314 -11.78 -24.10 -1.02
N VAL A 315 -12.07 -22.96 -0.39
CA VAL A 315 -11.89 -22.75 1.06
C VAL A 315 -13.09 -23.25 1.85
N GLU A 316 -14.33 -23.17 1.36
CA GLU A 316 -15.45 -23.93 1.96
C GLU A 316 -15.26 -25.43 1.73
N TYR A 317 -14.94 -25.86 0.51
CA TYR A 317 -14.57 -27.26 0.24
C TYR A 317 -13.22 -27.65 0.87
N PHE A 318 -12.29 -26.75 1.19
CA PHE A 318 -11.07 -27.04 1.96
C PHE A 318 -11.35 -27.02 3.44
N LEU A 319 -12.28 -26.22 3.96
CA LEU A 319 -12.75 -26.35 5.34
C LEU A 319 -13.51 -27.66 5.51
N ASP A 320 -14.28 -28.09 4.50
CA ASP A 320 -14.96 -29.39 4.47
C ASP A 320 -14.02 -30.58 4.16
N PHE A 321 -13.01 -30.41 3.29
CA PHE A 321 -11.97 -31.41 2.99
C PHE A 321 -10.93 -31.52 4.12
N VAL A 322 -10.58 -30.40 4.76
CA VAL A 322 -9.80 -30.36 6.01
C VAL A 322 -10.64 -30.93 7.14
N SER A 323 -11.95 -30.70 7.21
CA SER A 323 -12.85 -31.40 8.14
C SER A 323 -12.93 -32.92 7.86
N ALA A 324 -12.86 -33.32 6.58
CA ALA A 324 -12.92 -34.72 6.14
C ALA A 324 -11.57 -35.47 6.25
N ILE A 325 -10.43 -34.76 6.31
CA ILE A 325 -9.07 -35.36 6.34
C ILE A 325 -8.35 -35.09 7.68
N SER A 326 -8.76 -34.06 8.42
CA SER A 326 -8.23 -33.77 9.77
C SER A 326 -8.83 -34.73 10.79
N ARG A 327 -8.04 -35.74 11.18
CA ARG A 327 -8.31 -36.59 12.35
C ARG A 327 -7.98 -35.93 13.70
N THR A 328 -7.62 -34.64 13.73
CA THR A 328 -7.16 -33.96 14.94
C THR A 328 -7.94 -32.67 15.22
N ASP A 329 -8.36 -32.50 16.48
CA ASP A 329 -9.24 -31.42 16.95
C ASP A 329 -8.59 -30.03 16.95
N ASP A 330 -7.25 -29.94 16.88
CA ASP A 330 -6.48 -28.69 16.96
C ASP A 330 -6.76 -27.71 15.81
N LEU A 331 -7.05 -28.22 14.61
CA LEU A 331 -7.22 -27.39 13.41
C LEU A 331 -8.59 -26.68 13.38
N LYS A 332 -9.61 -27.27 14.01
CA LYS A 332 -10.94 -26.66 14.17
C LYS A 332 -10.92 -25.45 15.09
N VAL A 333 -10.08 -25.47 16.13
CA VAL A 333 -9.88 -24.35 17.06
C VAL A 333 -9.20 -23.16 16.37
N GLN A 334 -8.22 -23.43 15.50
CA GLN A 334 -7.52 -22.39 14.75
C GLN A 334 -8.43 -21.64 13.76
N ILE A 335 -9.39 -22.33 13.15
CA ILE A 335 -10.36 -21.74 12.22
C ILE A 335 -11.36 -20.82 12.94
N LEU A 336 -11.84 -21.21 14.13
CA LEU A 336 -12.75 -20.40 14.96
C LEU A 336 -12.08 -19.11 15.46
N ALA A 337 -10.81 -19.17 15.85
CA ALA A 337 -10.04 -18.00 16.27
C ALA A 337 -9.83 -16.98 15.13
N VAL A 338 -9.73 -17.44 13.88
CA VAL A 338 -9.55 -16.56 12.70
C VAL A 338 -10.81 -15.75 12.40
N SER A 339 -12.00 -16.29 12.67
CA SER A 339 -13.29 -15.61 12.43
C SER A 339 -13.45 -14.33 13.28
N GLU A 340 -13.06 -14.37 14.55
CA GLU A 340 -13.18 -13.21 15.45
C GLU A 340 -12.18 -12.09 15.13
N HIS A 341 -11.00 -12.42 14.60
CA HIS A 341 -9.96 -11.45 14.25
C HIS A 341 -10.18 -10.75 12.90
N ILE A 342 -10.97 -11.34 11.99
CA ILE A 342 -11.27 -10.76 10.67
C ILE A 342 -12.02 -9.42 10.78
N SER A 343 -12.88 -9.24 11.78
CA SER A 343 -13.64 -7.99 11.98
C SER A 343 -12.73 -6.79 12.33
N PHE A 344 -11.70 -7.02 13.13
CA PHE A 344 -10.71 -5.98 13.48
C PHE A 344 -9.84 -5.61 12.25
N VAL A 345 -9.49 -6.60 11.44
CA VAL A 345 -8.74 -6.43 10.18
C VAL A 345 -9.58 -5.65 9.15
N LEU A 346 -10.88 -5.92 9.03
CA LEU A 346 -11.81 -5.20 8.13
C LEU A 346 -12.00 -3.71 8.50
N VAL A 347 -12.00 -3.38 9.80
CA VAL A 347 -12.04 -1.97 10.25
C VAL A 347 -10.75 -1.24 9.87
N MET A 348 -9.59 -1.89 10.02
CA MET A 348 -8.29 -1.34 9.57
C MET A 348 -8.25 -1.15 8.04
N ILE A 349 -8.80 -2.09 7.27
CA ILE A 349 -8.87 -2.08 5.79
C ILE A 349 -9.62 -0.87 5.25
N SER A 350 -10.69 -0.40 5.92
CA SER A 350 -11.48 0.75 5.45
C SER A 350 -10.75 2.11 5.52
N THR A 351 -9.59 2.17 6.22
CA THR A 351 -8.89 3.42 6.50
C THR A 351 -7.46 3.48 5.98
N VAL A 352 -6.92 2.41 5.38
CA VAL A 352 -5.62 2.46 4.68
C VAL A 352 -5.79 3.26 3.39
N PRO A 353 -5.15 4.43 3.24
CA PRO A 353 -5.33 5.27 2.07
C PRO A 353 -4.82 4.53 0.83
N GLY A 354 -5.71 4.20 -0.10
CA GLY A 354 -5.35 3.66 -1.42
C GLY A 354 -4.57 4.62 -2.33
N GLU A 355 -4.15 5.77 -1.78
CA GLU A 355 -3.32 6.78 -2.44
C GLU A 355 -1.81 6.53 -2.20
N LEU A 356 -1.44 5.59 -1.33
CA LEU A 356 -0.05 5.31 -0.94
C LEU A 356 0.80 4.63 -2.02
N HIS A 357 0.19 3.95 -3.01
CA HIS A 357 0.90 3.16 -4.02
C HIS A 357 0.74 3.72 -5.44
N ASP A 358 0.58 5.03 -5.58
CA ASP A 358 0.89 5.73 -6.83
C ASP A 358 2.42 5.86 -6.97
N VAL A 359 3.11 4.72 -7.00
CA VAL A 359 4.43 4.57 -7.64
C VAL A 359 4.22 4.61 -9.14
#